data_AF-A0A4Y2GCH2-F1
#
_entry.id   AF-A0A4Y2GCH2-F1
#
_cell.length_a   1.000
_cell.length_b   1.000
_cell.length_c   1.000
_cell.angle_alpha   90.00
_cell.angle_beta   90.00
_cell.angle_gamma   90.00
#
_symmetry.space_group_name_H-M   'P 1'
#
loop_
_entity.id
_entity.type
_entity.pdbx_description
1 polymer ?
#
loop_
_entity_poly.entity_id
_entity_poly.type
_entity_poly.pdbx_seq_one_letter_code
_entity_poly.pdbx_strand_id
1 'polypeptide(L)'
;MKATGWSTHPSEHLKPNENSFEDGEAYIARKDIINIFTDGSKTEHGVGSAFCVSTNDIWAYQWSAKLNDNSTVFQAELTALHEAVIYASHLPNHNTSKIHVDNRSSIMASCNS
;
A
#
# COMPACT_ATOMS: atom_id res chain seq x y z
N MET A 1 3.30 -12.58 34.80
CA MET A 1 2.83 -12.54 33.40
C MET A 1 3.01 -11.12 32.89
N LYS A 2 3.87 -10.92 31.89
CA LYS A 2 3.95 -9.68 31.11
C LYS A 2 3.79 -10.10 29.65
N ALA A 3 2.77 -9.56 28.98
CA ALA A 3 2.59 -9.76 27.55
C ALA A 3 3.72 -9.01 26.83
N THR A 4 4.56 -9.75 26.12
CA THR A 4 5.56 -9.20 25.21
C THR A 4 4.82 -8.67 23.99
N GLY A 5 4.68 -7.35 23.96
CA GLY A 5 3.98 -6.62 22.92
C GLY A 5 4.64 -6.77 21.56
N TRP A 6 3.77 -6.80 20.55
CA TRP A 6 4.07 -6.54 19.15
C TRP A 6 5.16 -5.48 18.99
N SER A 7 6.35 -5.91 18.59
CA SER A 7 7.33 -5.01 18.00
C SER A 7 8.25 -5.79 17.08
N THR A 8 8.30 -5.28 15.85
CA THR A 8 9.35 -5.41 14.84
C THR A 8 9.58 -6.79 14.24
N HIS A 9 8.96 -7.04 13.07
CA HIS A 9 9.73 -7.66 11.99
C HIS A 9 10.78 -6.62 11.54
N PRO A 10 12.08 -6.85 11.71
CA PRO A 10 13.10 -6.02 11.11
C PRO A 10 13.24 -6.49 9.66
N SER A 11 12.64 -5.76 8.73
CA SER A 11 13.18 -5.74 7.37
C SER A 11 14.48 -4.94 7.43
N GLU A 12 15.58 -5.62 7.76
CA GLU A 12 16.92 -5.09 7.55
C GLU A 12 17.25 -5.20 6.07
N HIS A 13 17.05 -4.11 5.33
CA HIS A 13 18.03 -3.50 4.43
C HIS A 13 17.35 -2.57 3.42
N LEU A 14 17.22 -1.29 3.79
CA LEU A 14 17.25 -0.21 2.80
C LEU A 14 18.22 0.84 3.32
N LYS A 15 19.44 0.85 2.76
CA LYS A 15 20.37 1.96 2.97
C LYS A 15 19.83 3.16 2.16
N PRO A 16 19.59 4.34 2.75
CA PRO A 16 18.95 5.45 2.04
C PRO A 16 19.89 6.28 1.15
N ASN A 17 21.15 5.86 0.96
CA ASN A 17 22.20 6.75 0.47
C ASN A 17 23.13 6.01 -0.50
N GLU A 18 22.93 6.26 -1.80
CA GLU A 18 23.83 6.10 -2.96
C GLU A 18 22.87 6.04 -4.17
N ASN A 19 22.54 7.15 -4.84
CA ASN A 19 23.38 7.82 -5.84
C ASN A 19 22.84 9.25 -6.08
N SER A 20 23.68 10.28 -5.97
CA SER A 20 23.38 11.59 -6.56
C SER A 20 23.74 11.56 -8.05
N PHE A 21 22.77 11.80 -8.92
CA PHE A 21 23.03 12.10 -10.33
C PHE A 21 22.39 13.45 -10.64
N GLU A 22 23.22 14.49 -10.70
CA GLU A 22 22.87 15.73 -11.38
C GLU A 22 23.58 15.69 -12.73
N ASP A 23 22.80 15.66 -13.81
CA ASP A 23 23.06 16.57 -14.92
C ASP A 23 21.76 16.81 -15.69
N GLY A 24 21.52 18.09 -15.97
CA GLY A 24 20.29 18.59 -16.55
C GLY A 24 20.07 18.09 -17.98
N GLU A 25 18.80 17.92 -18.33
CA GLU A 25 18.17 18.24 -19.62
C GLU A 25 16.75 17.62 -19.64
N ALA A 26 15.79 18.40 -20.14
CA ALA A 26 14.38 18.09 -20.35
C ALA A 26 13.43 18.21 -19.13
N TYR A 27 12.75 19.36 -19.10
CA TYR A 27 11.47 19.64 -18.45
C TYR A 27 10.33 18.77 -19.04
N ILE A 28 10.53 17.47 -19.18
CA ILE A 28 9.41 16.55 -19.25
C ILE A 28 8.91 16.51 -17.82
N ALA A 29 7.74 17.11 -17.56
CA ALA A 29 7.07 16.99 -16.27
C ALA A 29 7.16 15.54 -15.83
N ARG A 30 8.00 15.24 -14.82
CA ARG A 30 8.14 13.87 -14.32
C ARG A 30 6.74 13.49 -13.87
N LYS A 31 6.11 12.60 -14.62
CA LYS A 31 4.85 12.03 -14.21
C LYS A 31 5.20 11.14 -13.03
N ASP A 32 4.92 11.61 -11.82
CA ASP A 32 5.19 10.81 -10.64
C ASP A 32 4.44 9.48 -10.79
N ILE A 33 5.22 8.38 -10.76
CA ILE A 33 4.65 7.05 -10.76
C ILE A 33 4.31 6.75 -9.31
N ILE A 34 3.02 6.62 -9.03
CA ILE A 34 2.50 6.33 -7.71
C ILE A 34 2.17 4.84 -7.68
N ASN A 35 2.89 4.08 -6.87
CA ASN A 35 2.60 2.69 -6.60
C ASN A 35 1.84 2.61 -5.28
N ILE A 36 0.73 1.89 -5.26
CA ILE A 36 -0.08 1.62 -4.07
C ILE A 36 -0.12 0.11 -3.90
N PHE A 37 0.26 -0.40 -2.74
CA PHE A 37 0.24 -1.84 -2.44
C PHE A 37 -0.81 -2.08 -1.37
N THR A 38 -1.68 -3.06 -1.58
CA THR A 38 -2.75 -3.42 -0.66
C THR A 38 -2.46 -4.77 -0.02
N ASP A 39 -2.79 -4.93 1.25
CA ASP A 39 -2.70 -6.22 1.95
C ASP A 39 -3.85 -6.37 2.97
N GLY A 40 -4.29 -7.61 3.15
CA GLY A 40 -5.27 -8.01 4.14
C GLY A 40 -4.72 -9.18 4.95
N SER A 41 -4.77 -9.09 6.28
CA SER A 41 -4.22 -10.11 7.17
C SER A 41 -5.27 -10.60 8.16
N LYS A 42 -5.10 -11.85 8.61
CA LYS A 42 -5.85 -12.42 9.72
C LYS A 42 -4.91 -13.17 10.64
N THR A 43 -5.01 -12.87 11.93
CA THR A 43 -4.28 -13.52 13.00
C THR A 43 -5.25 -13.97 14.10
N GLU A 44 -4.75 -14.68 15.10
CA GLU A 44 -5.53 -15.00 16.31
C GLU A 44 -5.99 -13.74 17.09
N HIS A 45 -5.36 -12.59 16.84
CA HIS A 45 -5.64 -11.32 17.51
C HIS A 45 -6.58 -10.39 16.71
N GLY A 46 -7.03 -10.84 15.53
CA GLY A 46 -8.01 -10.13 14.71
C GLY A 46 -7.61 -10.03 13.24
N VAL A 47 -8.37 -9.18 12.54
CA VAL A 47 -8.30 -9.01 11.08
C VAL A 47 -7.85 -7.58 10.79
N GLY A 48 -6.87 -7.42 9.92
CA GLY A 48 -6.28 -6.13 9.56
C GLY A 48 -6.32 -5.90 8.06
N SER A 49 -6.53 -4.66 7.67
CA SER A 49 -6.51 -4.18 6.29
C SER A 49 -5.53 -3.02 6.19
N ALA A 50 -4.71 -2.97 5.15
CA ALA A 50 -3.73 -1.90 4.98
C ALA A 50 -3.41 -1.62 3.51
N PHE A 51 -2.99 -0.39 3.24
CA PHE A 51 -2.27 -0.07 2.00
C PHE A 51 -1.09 0.86 2.27
N CYS A 52 -0.09 0.80 1.42
CA CYS A 52 1.05 1.74 1.43
C CYS A 52 1.30 2.32 0.04
N VAL A 53 1.90 3.51 0.01
CA VAL A 53 2.12 4.31 -1.19
C VAL A 53 3.59 4.61 -1.33
N SER A 54 4.11 4.40 -2.54
CA SER A 54 5.45 4.76 -2.94
C SER A 54 5.41 5.64 -4.18
N THR A 55 6.12 6.76 -4.15
CA THR A 55 6.25 7.69 -5.27
C THR A 55 7.69 7.64 -5.75
N ASN A 56 7.90 7.25 -7.01
CA ASN A 56 9.25 7.07 -7.59
C ASN A 56 10.17 6.24 -6.68
N ASP A 57 9.64 5.11 -6.20
CA ASP A 57 10.31 4.15 -5.31
C ASP A 57 10.62 4.66 -3.89
N ILE A 58 10.12 5.83 -3.51
CA ILE A 58 10.22 6.39 -2.16
C ILE A 58 8.88 6.23 -1.44
N TRP A 59 8.90 5.57 -0.27
CA TRP A 59 7.72 5.41 0.59
C TRP A 59 7.20 6.77 1.06
N ALA A 60 5.92 7.05 0.80
CA ALA A 60 5.31 8.36 1.00
C ALA A 60 4.14 8.34 2.00
N TYR A 61 3.35 7.27 2.02
CA TYR A 61 2.14 7.20 2.85
C TYR A 61 1.77 5.75 3.20
N GLN A 62 1.07 5.57 4.33
CA GLN A 62 0.45 4.31 4.70
C GLN A 62 -0.89 4.53 5.38
N TRP A 63 -1.79 3.57 5.22
CA TRP A 63 -3.08 3.49 5.89
C TRP A 63 -3.29 2.06 6.40
N SER A 64 -3.93 1.93 7.55
CA SER A 64 -4.31 0.62 8.09
C SER A 64 -5.53 0.74 9.00
N ALA A 65 -6.38 -0.29 9.01
CA ALA A 65 -7.50 -0.41 9.92
C ALA A 65 -7.64 -1.84 10.48
N LYS A 66 -8.09 -1.93 11.73
CA LYS A 66 -8.56 -3.19 12.31
C LYS A 66 -10.03 -3.39 11.92
N LEU A 67 -10.36 -4.55 11.38
CA LEU A 67 -11.73 -4.96 11.06
C LEU A 67 -12.33 -5.78 12.19
N ASN A 68 -13.60 -6.19 12.03
CA ASN A 68 -14.23 -7.11 12.96
C ASN A 68 -13.42 -8.43 13.03
N ASP A 69 -13.27 -9.01 14.22
CA ASP A 69 -12.48 -10.24 14.39
C ASP A 69 -13.06 -11.42 13.58
N ASN A 70 -14.37 -11.39 13.26
CA ASN A 70 -15.04 -12.37 12.41
C ASN A 70 -14.85 -12.14 10.91
N SER A 71 -14.29 -11.00 10.49
CA SER A 71 -14.04 -10.72 9.08
C SER A 71 -13.07 -11.74 8.44
N THR A 72 -13.19 -11.94 7.14
CA THR A 72 -12.27 -12.80 6.39
C THR A 72 -11.07 -12.01 5.87
N VAL A 73 -9.99 -12.71 5.50
CA VAL A 73 -8.86 -12.10 4.78
C VAL A 73 -9.34 -11.42 3.49
N PHE A 74 -10.24 -12.08 2.75
CA PHE A 74 -10.84 -11.53 1.54
C PHE A 74 -11.57 -10.19 1.79
N GLN A 75 -12.33 -10.07 2.87
CA GLN A 75 -12.96 -8.79 3.24
C GLN A 75 -11.92 -7.72 3.60
N ALA A 76 -10.82 -8.12 4.23
CA ALA A 76 -9.74 -7.22 4.58
C ALA A 76 -8.99 -6.68 3.35
N GLU A 77 -8.67 -7.54 2.40
CA GLU A 77 -8.07 -7.17 1.12
C GLU A 77 -9.01 -6.29 0.29
N LEU A 78 -10.30 -6.62 0.23
CA LEU A 78 -11.29 -5.78 -0.45
C LEU A 78 -11.41 -4.40 0.19
N THR A 79 -11.34 -4.32 1.52
CA THR A 79 -11.34 -3.04 2.24
C THR A 79 -10.07 -2.24 1.92
N ALA A 80 -8.91 -2.90 1.87
CA ALA A 80 -7.64 -2.24 1.53
C ALA A 80 -7.67 -1.68 0.11
N LEU A 81 -8.20 -2.47 -0.84
CA LEU A 81 -8.37 -2.07 -2.23
C LEU A 81 -9.35 -0.90 -2.37
N HIS A 82 -10.48 -0.94 -1.66
CA HIS A 82 -11.46 0.15 -1.66
C HIS A 82 -10.84 1.48 -1.19
N GLU A 83 -10.15 1.46 -0.06
CA GLU A 83 -9.49 2.65 0.50
C GLU A 83 -8.33 3.13 -0.39
N ALA A 84 -7.57 2.21 -1.01
CA ALA A 84 -6.54 2.54 -1.98
C ALA A 84 -7.12 3.23 -3.23
N VAL A 85 -8.29 2.81 -3.72
CA VAL A 85 -8.99 3.45 -4.85
C VAL A 85 -9.48 4.84 -4.47
N ILE A 86 -10.08 4.99 -3.27
CA ILE A 86 -10.48 6.31 -2.75
C ILE A 86 -9.26 7.22 -2.67
N TYR A 87 -8.16 6.76 -2.07
CA TYR A 87 -6.93 7.53 -2.02
C TYR A 87 -6.45 7.93 -3.42
N ALA A 88 -6.41 6.98 -4.36
CA ALA A 88 -5.97 7.21 -5.72
C ALA A 88 -6.85 8.23 -6.46
N SER A 89 -8.16 8.25 -6.21
CA SER A 89 -9.11 9.19 -6.81
C SER A 89 -8.93 10.64 -6.39
N HIS A 90 -8.26 10.87 -5.25
CA HIS A 90 -7.94 12.20 -4.75
C HIS A 90 -6.56 12.71 -5.19
N LEU A 91 -5.78 11.89 -5.91
CA LEU A 91 -4.47 12.29 -6.42
C LEU A 91 -4.61 13.22 -7.64
N PRO A 92 -3.64 14.11 -7.89
CA PRO A 92 -3.66 14.98 -9.07
C PRO A 92 -3.75 14.16 -10.37
N ASN A 93 -4.64 14.56 -11.29
CA ASN A 93 -4.92 13.88 -12.57
C ASN A 93 -3.70 13.71 -13.49
N HIS A 94 -2.62 14.47 -13.22
CA HIS A 94 -1.37 14.36 -13.96
C HIS A 94 -0.49 13.20 -13.50
N ASN A 95 -0.86 12.44 -12.46
CA ASN A 95 -0.07 11.29 -11.99
C ASN A 95 -0.64 9.96 -12.52
N THR A 96 0.22 8.95 -12.69
CA THR A 96 -0.26 7.57 -12.98
C THR A 96 -0.19 6.78 -11.68
N SER A 97 -1.35 6.31 -11.21
CA SER A 97 -1.45 5.42 -10.06
C SER A 97 -1.50 3.97 -10.51
N LYS A 98 -0.70 3.11 -9.88
CA LYS A 98 -0.70 1.65 -10.05
C LYS A 98 -1.04 1.01 -8.71
N ILE A 99 -2.16 0.31 -8.64
CA ILE A 99 -2.56 -0.44 -7.45
C ILE A 99 -2.15 -1.90 -7.63
N HIS A 100 -1.35 -2.40 -6.71
CA HIS A 100 -0.83 -3.77 -6.67
C HIS A 100 -1.64 -4.56 -5.63
N VAL A 101 -2.26 -5.63 -6.10
CA VAL A 101 -3.11 -6.53 -5.30
C VAL A 101 -2.58 -7.94 -5.49
N ASP A 102 -2.37 -8.67 -4.40
CA ASP A 102 -1.82 -10.03 -4.38
C ASP A 102 -2.89 -11.11 -4.59
N ASN A 103 -4.14 -10.86 -4.18
CA ASN A 103 -5.24 -11.80 -4.38
C ASN A 103 -6.04 -11.53 -5.67
N ARG A 104 -5.98 -12.50 -6.59
CA ARG A 104 -6.78 -12.51 -7.83
C ARG A 104 -8.29 -12.42 -7.56
N SER A 105 -8.78 -12.98 -6.47
CA SER A 105 -10.21 -12.93 -6.12
C SER A 105 -10.66 -11.49 -5.87
N SER A 106 -9.82 -10.69 -5.22
CA SER A 106 -10.08 -9.28 -4.89
C SER A 106 -10.09 -8.42 -6.15
N ILE A 107 -9.19 -8.70 -7.10
CA ILE A 107 -9.22 -8.10 -8.44
C ILE A 107 -10.53 -8.45 -9.17
N MET A 108 -10.88 -9.74 -9.24
CA MET A 108 -12.09 -10.18 -9.94
C MET A 108 -13.37 -9.57 -9.35
N ALA A 109 -13.46 -9.47 -8.03
CA ALA A 109 -14.58 -8.84 -7.36
C ALA A 109 -14.70 -7.34 -7.71
N SER A 110 -13.57 -6.63 -7.84
CA SER A 110 -13.57 -5.21 -8.24
C SER A 110 -13.95 -4.98 -9.70
N CYS A 111 -13.64 -5.91 -10.60
CA CYS A 111 -13.93 -5.79 -12.04
C CYS A 111 -15.37 -6.15 -12.42
N ASN A 112 -16.11 -6.82 -11.55
CA ASN A 112 -17.48 -7.28 -11.81
C ASN A 112 -18.55 -6.34 -11.24
N SER A 113 -18.17 -5.09 -10.93
CA SER A 113 -19.05 -4.02 -10.47
C SER A 113 -19.77 -3.30 -11.60
#